data_AF-A0A9N9F1L1-F1
#
_entry.id   AF-A0A9N9F1L1-F1
#
_cell.length_a   1.000
_cell.length_b   1.000
_cell.length_c   1.000
_cell.angle_alpha   90.00
_cell.angle_beta   90.00
_cell.angle_gamma   90.00
#
_symmetry.space_group_name_H-M   'P 1'
#
loop_
_entity.id
_entity.type
_entity.pdbx_description
1 polymer ?
#
loop_
_entity_poly.entity_id
_entity_poly.type
_entity_poly.pdbx_seq_one_letter_code
_entity_poly.pdbx_strand_id
1 'polypeptide(L)'
;MASTEFLPSYLLHSPINRYKKNLYNSFSLPTHWNSADCWPYVTIIDQDNLKVEYNGPGRTSSDAAAIRADKPIPPEVGLYYFELTVLNSGESGCIGIGYCKSDVDLNILPGWVYGTIGYHGDNGRLYRERGTGEFFGPCYNAGDTVGCGINFLNMEIFFTKNGIHIGKEPSFYFETFSYDDLINYRILGEMYPMSGMATKGECIVANFGTKPFMFDIDNYAKVIFADAELKRELEKKTFKMLEIINTEV
;
A
#
# COMPACT_ATOMS: atom_id res chain seq x y z
N MET A 1 -27.16 -15.36 2.54
CA MET A 1 -26.13 -15.49 3.60
C MET A 1 -25.15 -14.38 3.37
N ALA A 2 -24.98 -13.45 4.31
CA ALA A 2 -23.98 -12.39 4.16
C ALA A 2 -22.62 -13.07 4.08
N SER A 3 -21.91 -12.91 2.95
CA SER A 3 -20.52 -13.33 2.84
C SER A 3 -19.75 -12.62 3.96
N THR A 4 -19.13 -13.37 4.85
CA THR A 4 -18.19 -12.80 5.80
C THR A 4 -17.06 -12.21 4.99
N GLU A 5 -17.05 -10.88 4.81
CA GLU A 5 -15.99 -10.20 4.08
C GLU A 5 -14.64 -10.51 4.73
N PHE A 6 -13.67 -10.84 3.87
CA PHE A 6 -12.33 -11.19 4.28
C PHE A 6 -11.67 -10.02 5.03
N LEU A 7 -11.27 -10.26 6.28
CA LEU A 7 -10.57 -9.29 7.11
C LEU A 7 -9.22 -9.88 7.58
N PRO A 8 -8.07 -9.31 7.16
CA PRO A 8 -6.77 -9.70 7.68
C PRO A 8 -6.68 -9.58 9.21
N SER A 9 -5.94 -10.49 9.84
CA SER A 9 -5.80 -10.59 11.30
C SER A 9 -5.35 -9.28 11.96
N TYR A 10 -4.44 -8.56 11.31
CA TYR A 10 -3.85 -7.32 11.84
C TYR A 10 -4.87 -6.19 12.00
N LEU A 11 -6.04 -6.27 11.36
CA LEU A 11 -7.11 -5.27 11.43
C LEU A 11 -8.26 -5.67 12.36
N LEU A 12 -8.27 -6.89 12.91
CA LEU A 12 -9.32 -7.37 13.83
C LEU A 12 -9.45 -6.49 15.08
N HIS A 13 -8.37 -5.82 15.49
CA HIS A 13 -8.36 -4.95 16.66
C HIS A 13 -8.19 -3.46 16.29
N SER A 14 -8.40 -3.11 15.02
CA SER A 14 -8.34 -1.73 14.59
C SER A 14 -9.41 -0.88 15.29
N PRO A 15 -9.13 0.42 15.56
CA PRO A 15 -10.13 1.33 16.13
C PRO A 15 -11.42 1.34 15.32
N ILE A 16 -11.36 1.18 14.00
CA ILE A 16 -12.56 1.15 13.17
C ILE A 16 -13.39 -0.13 13.40
N ASN A 17 -12.76 -1.30 13.48
CA ASN A 17 -13.49 -2.54 13.76
C ASN A 17 -14.13 -2.52 15.17
N ARG A 18 -13.46 -1.86 16.13
CA ARG A 18 -13.97 -1.72 17.51
C ARG A 18 -15.11 -0.71 17.65
N TYR A 19 -14.98 0.48 17.04
CA TYR A 19 -15.89 1.61 17.30
C TYR A 19 -16.86 1.93 16.16
N LYS A 20 -16.62 1.45 14.93
CA LYS A 20 -17.46 1.69 13.75
C LYS A 20 -17.72 0.42 12.94
N LYS A 21 -18.09 -0.66 13.62
CA LYS A 21 -18.33 -1.99 13.00
C LYS A 21 -19.30 -1.97 11.81
N ASN A 22 -20.32 -1.09 11.85
CA ASN A 22 -21.27 -0.95 10.74
C ASN A 22 -20.66 -0.31 9.49
N LEU A 23 -19.68 0.60 9.65
CA LEU A 23 -18.94 1.22 8.56
C LEU A 23 -17.88 0.26 8.01
N TYR A 24 -17.33 -0.61 8.86
CA TYR A 24 -16.41 -1.64 8.40
C TYR A 24 -17.08 -2.64 7.44
N ASN A 25 -18.31 -3.07 7.74
CA ASN A 25 -19.07 -4.00 6.90
C ASN A 25 -19.56 -3.41 5.55
N SER A 26 -19.22 -2.17 5.23
CA SER A 26 -19.56 -1.53 3.95
C SER A 26 -18.36 -1.41 3.01
N PHE A 27 -17.16 -1.82 3.42
CA PHE A 27 -15.96 -1.70 2.61
C PHE A 27 -15.32 -3.04 2.34
N SER A 28 -14.90 -3.24 1.10
CA SER A 28 -14.17 -4.43 0.69
C SER A 28 -12.72 -4.09 0.37
N LEU A 29 -11.80 -4.81 0.99
CA LEU A 29 -10.36 -4.66 0.76
C LEU A 29 -9.94 -5.21 -0.62
N PRO A 30 -8.79 -4.75 -1.16
CA PRO A 30 -8.17 -5.39 -2.30
C PRO A 30 -7.75 -6.82 -1.94
N THR A 31 -8.04 -7.77 -2.84
CA THR A 31 -7.84 -9.21 -2.60
C THR A 31 -7.04 -9.91 -3.69
N HIS A 32 -6.94 -9.32 -4.87
CA HIS A 32 -6.26 -9.89 -6.03
C HIS A 32 -5.91 -8.81 -7.06
N TRP A 33 -5.17 -9.19 -8.10
CA TRP A 33 -4.88 -8.32 -9.24
C TRP A 33 -6.07 -8.17 -10.19
N ASN A 34 -6.24 -7.00 -10.78
CA ASN A 34 -7.32 -6.74 -11.71
C ASN A 34 -6.90 -7.02 -13.16
N SER A 35 -7.44 -8.09 -13.76
CA SER A 35 -7.18 -8.43 -15.17
C SER A 35 -7.71 -7.39 -16.18
N ALA A 36 -8.66 -6.53 -15.79
CA ALA A 36 -9.17 -5.46 -16.63
C ALA A 36 -8.39 -4.15 -16.46
N ASP A 37 -7.51 -4.07 -15.45
CA ASP A 37 -6.76 -2.87 -15.09
C ASP A 37 -5.27 -3.21 -14.97
N CYS A 38 -4.74 -3.69 -16.10
CA CYS A 38 -3.35 -4.05 -16.30
C CYS A 38 -2.88 -3.64 -17.70
N TRP A 39 -1.60 -3.30 -17.83
CA TRP A 39 -1.00 -3.07 -19.14
C TRP A 39 -0.86 -4.39 -19.91
N PRO A 40 -1.01 -4.43 -21.26
CA PRO A 40 -1.00 -5.68 -22.03
C PRO A 40 0.25 -6.56 -21.93
N TYR A 41 1.36 -6.02 -21.44
CA TYR A 41 2.60 -6.77 -21.21
C TYR A 41 2.66 -7.46 -19.85
N VAL A 42 1.68 -7.25 -18.96
CA VAL A 42 1.53 -8.02 -17.72
C VAL A 42 0.37 -8.98 -17.89
N THR A 43 0.57 -10.24 -17.52
CA THR A 43 -0.46 -11.28 -17.61
C THR A 43 -0.61 -11.95 -16.26
N ILE A 44 -1.85 -12.15 -15.83
CA ILE A 44 -2.18 -13.01 -14.70
C ILE A 44 -2.12 -14.47 -15.17
N ILE A 45 -1.36 -15.30 -14.46
CA ILE A 45 -1.04 -16.67 -14.86
C ILE A 45 -1.53 -17.75 -13.88
N ASP A 46 -2.35 -17.38 -12.92
CA ASP A 46 -3.02 -18.30 -12.00
C ASP A 46 -4.54 -18.05 -11.92
N GLN A 47 -5.27 -18.97 -11.29
CA GLN A 47 -6.74 -18.90 -11.17
C GLN A 47 -7.19 -17.95 -10.06
N ASP A 48 -6.33 -17.68 -9.09
CA ASP A 48 -6.62 -16.83 -7.94
C ASP A 48 -6.33 -15.35 -8.21
N ASN A 49 -5.84 -15.01 -9.41
CA ASN A 49 -5.43 -13.67 -9.80
C ASN A 49 -4.33 -13.06 -8.90
N LEU A 50 -3.40 -13.88 -8.41
CA LEU A 50 -2.32 -13.46 -7.51
C LEU A 50 -0.95 -13.47 -8.19
N LYS A 51 -0.76 -14.34 -9.19
CA LYS A 51 0.51 -14.50 -9.88
C LYS A 51 0.50 -13.77 -11.21
N VAL A 52 1.50 -12.92 -11.41
CA VAL A 52 1.65 -12.14 -12.64
C VAL A 52 3.03 -12.34 -13.25
N GLU A 53 3.09 -12.27 -14.58
CA GLU A 53 4.30 -12.44 -15.39
C GLU A 53 4.39 -11.34 -16.44
N TYR A 54 5.61 -10.89 -16.73
CA TYR A 54 5.90 -9.97 -17.81
C TYR A 54 6.10 -10.69 -19.15
N ASN A 55 5.30 -10.31 -20.13
CA ASN A 55 5.26 -10.85 -21.50
C ASN A 55 5.57 -9.80 -22.58
N GLY A 56 6.10 -8.64 -22.19
CA GLY A 56 6.49 -7.58 -23.11
C GLY A 56 7.88 -7.77 -23.75
N PRO A 57 8.29 -6.85 -24.63
CA PRO A 57 9.57 -6.91 -25.31
C PRO A 57 10.77 -6.60 -24.41
N GLY A 58 10.59 -5.80 -23.36
CA GLY A 58 11.59 -5.50 -22.33
C GLY A 58 12.90 -4.90 -22.82
N ARG A 59 12.86 -4.00 -23.82
CA ARG A 59 14.05 -3.42 -24.46
C ARG A 59 14.38 -2.02 -23.96
N THR A 60 13.35 -1.25 -23.64
CA THR A 60 13.47 0.15 -23.21
C THR A 60 12.53 0.43 -22.04
N SER A 61 12.72 1.56 -21.36
CA SER A 61 11.83 1.97 -20.26
C SER A 61 10.37 2.17 -20.69
N SER A 62 10.10 2.44 -21.98
CA SER A 62 8.75 2.48 -22.55
C SER A 62 8.05 1.12 -22.59
N ASP A 63 8.79 0.03 -22.41
CA ASP A 63 8.23 -1.31 -22.36
C ASP A 63 7.79 -1.70 -20.93
N ALA A 64 7.92 -0.80 -19.96
CA ALA A 64 7.43 -0.99 -18.60
C ALA A 64 5.91 -1.21 -18.59
N ALA A 65 5.46 -2.02 -17.64
CA ALA A 65 4.09 -2.47 -17.60
C ALA A 65 3.68 -2.75 -16.15
N ALA A 66 2.53 -2.19 -15.75
CA ALA A 66 2.01 -2.32 -14.41
C ALA A 66 0.61 -2.93 -14.38
N ILE A 67 0.23 -3.33 -13.17
CA ILE A 67 -1.08 -3.87 -12.83
C ILE A 67 -1.54 -3.28 -11.49
N ARG A 68 -2.83 -2.93 -11.41
CA ARG A 68 -3.50 -2.51 -10.17
C ARG A 68 -4.27 -3.66 -9.55
N ALA A 69 -4.46 -3.61 -8.23
CA ALA A 69 -5.38 -4.52 -7.54
C ALA A 69 -6.85 -4.27 -7.95
N ASP A 70 -7.74 -5.20 -7.59
CA ASP A 70 -9.17 -5.15 -7.91
C ASP A 70 -9.91 -3.95 -7.34
N LYS A 71 -9.39 -3.35 -6.26
CA LYS A 71 -10.07 -2.31 -5.48
C LYS A 71 -9.09 -1.30 -4.89
N PRO A 72 -9.59 -0.09 -4.54
CA PRO A 72 -8.81 0.84 -3.75
C PRO A 72 -8.78 0.41 -2.29
N ILE A 73 -7.83 0.98 -1.55
CA ILE A 73 -7.73 0.79 -0.11
C ILE A 73 -8.64 1.82 0.56
N PRO A 74 -9.64 1.39 1.35
CA PRO A 74 -10.48 2.31 2.12
C PRO A 74 -9.64 2.97 3.22
N PRO A 75 -9.42 4.30 3.21
CA PRO A 75 -8.57 4.96 4.22
C PRO A 75 -9.03 4.72 5.67
N GLU A 76 -10.32 4.44 5.83
CA GLU A 76 -10.96 4.15 7.10
C GLU A 76 -10.39 2.91 7.81
N VAL A 77 -9.74 1.98 7.09
CA VAL A 77 -9.08 0.83 7.72
C VAL A 77 -7.86 1.22 8.54
N GLY A 78 -7.33 2.43 8.37
CA GLY A 78 -6.25 3.03 9.15
C GLY A 78 -4.86 2.49 8.78
N LEU A 79 -4.74 1.19 8.54
CA LEU A 79 -3.51 0.52 8.10
C LEU A 79 -3.85 -0.47 6.99
N TYR A 80 -3.02 -0.54 5.96
CA TYR A 80 -3.09 -1.59 4.95
C TYR A 80 -1.70 -2.08 4.62
N TYR A 81 -1.58 -3.37 4.30
CA TYR A 81 -0.33 -4.03 4.00
C TYR A 81 -0.53 -5.20 3.03
N PHE A 82 0.36 -5.31 2.05
CA PHE A 82 0.45 -6.44 1.14
C PHE A 82 1.91 -6.79 0.86
N GLU A 83 2.15 -8.04 0.45
CA GLU A 83 3.48 -8.53 0.08
C GLU A 83 3.51 -9.06 -1.35
N LEU A 84 4.69 -9.01 -1.96
CA LEU A 84 5.04 -9.69 -3.18
C LEU A 84 6.20 -10.65 -2.90
N THR A 85 6.10 -11.88 -3.38
CA THR A 85 7.26 -12.77 -3.49
C THR A 85 7.72 -12.79 -4.94
N VAL A 86 9.00 -12.50 -5.17
CA VAL A 86 9.60 -12.58 -6.51
C VAL A 86 9.87 -14.05 -6.83
N LEU A 87 9.14 -14.58 -7.80
CA LEU A 87 9.28 -15.97 -8.24
C LEU A 87 10.42 -16.11 -9.25
N ASN A 88 10.57 -15.12 -10.12
CA ASN A 88 11.65 -15.01 -11.09
C ASN A 88 11.95 -13.53 -11.32
N SER A 89 13.23 -13.17 -11.27
CA SER A 89 13.67 -11.79 -11.56
C SER A 89 13.85 -11.51 -13.04
N GLY A 90 13.70 -12.50 -13.91
CA GLY A 90 13.90 -12.30 -15.34
C GLY A 90 15.30 -11.82 -15.66
N GLU A 91 15.43 -10.99 -16.70
CA GLU A 91 16.72 -10.52 -17.19
C GLU A 91 17.39 -9.50 -16.25
N SER A 92 16.63 -8.61 -15.61
CA SER A 92 17.20 -7.51 -14.80
C SER A 92 16.59 -7.31 -13.41
N GLY A 93 15.47 -7.97 -13.07
CA GLY A 93 14.81 -7.81 -11.78
C GLY A 93 14.19 -6.42 -11.59
N CYS A 94 13.79 -5.77 -12.69
CA CYS A 94 13.17 -4.45 -12.72
C CYS A 94 11.69 -4.54 -12.33
N ILE A 95 11.49 -5.00 -11.10
CA ILE A 95 10.19 -5.20 -10.48
C ILE A 95 9.98 -4.06 -9.49
N GLY A 96 8.83 -3.40 -9.56
CA GLY A 96 8.41 -2.36 -8.63
C GLY A 96 7.21 -2.79 -7.80
N ILE A 97 7.18 -2.37 -6.55
CA ILE A 97 6.03 -2.48 -5.63
C ILE A 97 5.65 -1.11 -5.12
N GLY A 98 4.36 -0.81 -5.02
CA GLY A 98 3.90 0.39 -4.34
C GLY A 98 2.42 0.66 -4.52
N TYR A 99 2.09 1.93 -4.71
CA TYR A 99 0.72 2.40 -4.82
C TYR A 99 0.54 3.42 -5.93
N CYS A 100 -0.68 3.53 -6.43
CA CYS A 100 -1.07 4.53 -7.41
C CYS A 100 -2.51 5.00 -7.25
N LYS A 101 -2.82 6.16 -7.84
CA LYS A 101 -4.20 6.63 -8.05
C LYS A 101 -4.90 5.87 -9.18
N SER A 102 -6.23 5.93 -9.20
CA SER A 102 -7.09 5.27 -10.20
C SER A 102 -6.87 5.74 -11.64
N ASP A 103 -6.43 6.98 -11.84
CA ASP A 103 -6.31 7.64 -13.15
C ASP A 103 -4.91 7.51 -13.78
N VAL A 104 -4.01 6.80 -13.11
CA VAL A 104 -2.63 6.59 -13.58
C VAL A 104 -2.59 5.65 -14.79
N ASP A 105 -1.83 6.03 -15.82
CA ASP A 105 -1.49 5.15 -16.95
C ASP A 105 -0.57 4.00 -16.48
N LEU A 106 -0.80 2.78 -16.98
CA LEU A 106 -0.10 1.58 -16.51
C LEU A 106 1.13 1.18 -17.35
N ASN A 107 1.52 1.95 -18.36
CA ASN A 107 2.78 1.76 -19.11
C ASN A 107 3.99 2.37 -18.39
N ILE A 108 4.07 2.16 -17.07
CA ILE A 108 5.07 2.75 -16.16
C ILE A 108 5.45 1.74 -15.07
N LEU A 109 6.55 2.00 -14.36
CA LEU A 109 6.79 1.36 -13.07
C LEU A 109 6.28 2.23 -11.92
N PRO A 110 5.86 1.63 -10.78
CA PRO A 110 5.39 2.37 -9.62
C PRO A 110 6.37 3.48 -9.20
N GLY A 111 5.88 4.69 -9.00
CA GLY A 111 6.66 5.85 -8.55
C GLY A 111 7.19 6.77 -9.66
N TRP A 112 7.08 6.39 -10.94
CA TRP A 112 7.64 7.19 -12.05
C TRP A 112 6.83 8.44 -12.41
N VAL A 113 5.53 8.46 -12.11
CA VAL A 113 4.61 9.54 -12.51
C VAL A 113 3.77 10.02 -11.34
N TYR A 114 3.25 11.25 -11.44
CA TYR A 114 2.39 11.85 -10.42
C TYR A 114 1.26 10.92 -9.97
N GLY A 115 0.96 10.90 -8.67
CA GLY A 115 0.00 9.98 -8.08
C GLY A 115 0.52 8.56 -7.86
N THR A 116 1.83 8.31 -7.96
CA THR A 116 2.43 6.99 -7.71
C THR A 116 3.65 7.04 -6.79
N ILE A 117 3.87 5.94 -6.08
CA ILE A 117 5.08 5.69 -5.28
C ILE A 117 5.52 4.24 -5.50
N GLY A 118 6.83 3.98 -5.51
CA GLY A 118 7.32 2.63 -5.70
C GLY A 118 8.74 2.37 -5.25
N TYR A 119 8.99 1.17 -4.74
CA TYR A 119 10.30 0.65 -4.37
C TYR A 119 10.74 -0.42 -5.37
N HIS A 120 11.91 -0.26 -5.98
CA HIS A 120 12.35 -1.04 -7.14
C HIS A 120 13.44 -2.06 -6.79
N GLY A 121 13.32 -3.27 -7.34
CA GLY A 121 14.18 -4.42 -7.00
C GLY A 121 15.58 -4.38 -7.59
N ASP A 122 15.73 -3.84 -8.80
CA ASP A 122 17.00 -3.79 -9.54
C ASP A 122 18.04 -2.88 -8.85
N ASN A 123 17.59 -1.79 -8.23
CA ASN A 123 18.47 -0.75 -7.71
C ASN A 123 18.20 -0.34 -6.25
N GLY A 124 17.17 -0.89 -5.62
CA GLY A 124 16.82 -0.62 -4.23
C GLY A 124 16.32 0.80 -3.97
N ARG A 125 15.94 1.55 -5.02
CA ARG A 125 15.54 2.95 -4.90
C ARG A 125 14.05 3.12 -4.70
N LEU A 126 13.71 4.23 -4.06
CA LEU A 126 12.35 4.73 -3.91
C LEU A 126 12.08 5.79 -4.98
N TYR A 127 11.02 5.59 -5.75
CA TYR A 127 10.52 6.50 -6.78
C TYR A 127 9.22 7.14 -6.30
N ARG A 128 9.12 8.46 -6.49
CA ARG A 128 8.05 9.29 -5.92
C ARG A 128 7.64 10.32 -6.95
N GLU A 129 6.55 10.02 -7.64
CA GLU A 129 5.95 10.92 -8.62
C GLU A 129 6.88 11.42 -9.75
N ARG A 130 8.01 10.74 -9.98
CA ARG A 130 9.02 11.14 -10.96
C ARG A 130 9.96 9.98 -11.33
N GLY A 131 10.52 10.03 -12.54
CA GLY A 131 11.43 9.01 -13.08
C GLY A 131 12.82 8.93 -12.43
N THR A 132 13.11 9.77 -11.41
CA THR A 132 14.39 9.75 -10.69
C THR A 132 14.20 9.25 -9.26
N GLY A 133 14.71 8.05 -8.98
CA GLY A 133 14.65 7.42 -7.67
C GLY A 133 15.76 7.85 -6.71
N GLU A 134 15.47 7.76 -5.41
CA GLU A 134 16.36 8.08 -4.29
C GLU A 134 16.86 6.79 -3.62
N PHE A 135 18.05 6.82 -3.03
CA PHE A 135 18.54 5.69 -2.23
C PHE A 135 17.59 5.43 -1.07
N PHE A 136 17.17 4.18 -0.89
CA PHE A 136 16.17 3.83 0.11
C PHE A 136 16.46 2.51 0.81
N GLY A 137 16.53 1.42 0.06
CA GLY A 137 16.67 0.07 0.59
C GLY A 137 17.66 -0.78 -0.17
N PRO A 138 17.87 -2.03 0.25
CA PRO A 138 18.62 -3.01 -0.52
C PRO A 138 17.93 -3.33 -1.85
N CYS A 139 18.64 -3.88 -2.83
CA CYS A 139 18.00 -4.54 -3.98
C CYS A 139 17.20 -5.77 -3.53
N TYR A 140 16.26 -6.25 -4.34
CA TYR A 140 15.57 -7.53 -4.12
C TYR A 140 15.42 -8.33 -5.42
N ASN A 141 15.46 -9.65 -5.33
CA ASN A 141 15.53 -10.56 -6.47
C ASN A 141 14.72 -11.85 -6.20
N ALA A 142 14.81 -12.83 -7.09
CA ALA A 142 14.11 -14.12 -6.98
C ALA A 142 14.32 -14.77 -5.61
N GLY A 143 13.22 -15.18 -4.98
CA GLY A 143 13.17 -15.73 -3.64
C GLY A 143 12.94 -14.70 -2.52
N ASP A 144 13.19 -13.41 -2.78
CA ASP A 144 12.87 -12.36 -1.80
C ASP A 144 11.37 -12.09 -1.73
N THR A 145 10.90 -11.73 -0.52
CA THR A 145 9.57 -11.18 -0.29
C THR A 145 9.69 -9.71 0.09
N VAL A 146 8.98 -8.84 -0.63
CA VAL A 146 8.95 -7.39 -0.41
C VAL A 146 7.53 -6.97 -0.06
N GLY A 147 7.37 -6.18 0.99
CA GLY A 147 6.08 -5.67 1.41
C GLY A 147 5.96 -4.17 1.24
N CYS A 148 4.73 -3.71 1.08
CA CYS A 148 4.39 -2.30 1.06
C CYS A 148 3.18 -2.05 1.95
N GLY A 149 3.30 -1.09 2.86
CA GLY A 149 2.26 -0.73 3.80
C GLY A 149 1.95 0.76 3.75
N ILE A 150 0.69 1.08 4.00
CA ILE A 150 0.20 2.46 4.13
C ILE A 150 -0.51 2.62 5.47
N ASN A 151 -0.01 3.57 6.25
CA ASN A 151 -0.57 3.98 7.53
C ASN A 151 -1.30 5.30 7.33
N PHE A 152 -2.63 5.25 7.20
CA PHE A 152 -3.49 6.42 7.07
C PHE A 152 -3.58 7.24 8.36
N LEU A 153 -3.24 6.65 9.52
CA LEU A 153 -3.28 7.34 10.81
C LEU A 153 -2.18 8.42 10.89
N ASN A 154 -1.01 8.13 10.33
CA ASN A 154 0.15 9.03 10.31
C ASN A 154 0.50 9.53 8.90
N MET A 155 -0.25 9.10 7.88
CA MET A 155 0.02 9.38 6.47
C MET A 155 1.44 8.94 6.07
N GLU A 156 1.84 7.71 6.43
CA GLU A 156 3.16 7.16 6.12
C GLU A 156 3.04 5.94 5.21
N ILE A 157 3.93 5.83 4.23
CA ILE A 157 4.10 4.61 3.44
C ILE A 157 5.44 3.99 3.86
N PHE A 158 5.44 2.68 4.07
CA PHE A 158 6.62 1.94 4.48
C PHE A 158 6.79 0.68 3.65
N PHE A 159 8.02 0.18 3.65
CA PHE A 159 8.38 -1.01 2.91
C PHE A 159 9.12 -2.00 3.79
N THR A 160 9.01 -3.27 3.45
CA THR A 160 9.70 -4.35 4.13
C THR A 160 10.39 -5.23 3.12
N LYS A 161 11.45 -5.92 3.55
CA LYS A 161 12.09 -6.99 2.79
C LYS A 161 12.36 -8.15 3.72
N ASN A 162 11.92 -9.34 3.34
CA ASN A 162 12.12 -10.60 4.06
C ASN A 162 11.75 -10.49 5.54
N GLY A 163 10.61 -9.87 5.83
CA GLY A 163 10.10 -9.66 7.19
C GLY A 163 10.80 -8.54 7.98
N ILE A 164 11.71 -7.78 7.37
CA ILE A 164 12.43 -6.67 8.01
C ILE A 164 11.91 -5.34 7.47
N HIS A 165 11.56 -4.42 8.36
CA HIS A 165 11.18 -3.05 8.01
C HIS A 165 12.41 -2.29 7.47
N ILE A 166 12.35 -1.81 6.23
CA ILE A 166 13.48 -1.16 5.54
C ILE A 166 13.55 0.33 5.83
N GLY A 167 12.39 0.97 5.84
CA GLY A 167 12.29 2.41 5.98
C GLY A 167 10.84 2.84 5.87
N LYS A 168 10.58 4.03 6.39
CA LYS A 168 9.31 4.72 6.24
C LYS A 168 9.56 6.02 5.53
N GLU A 169 8.60 6.41 4.72
CA GLU A 169 8.60 7.70 4.08
C GLU A 169 7.37 8.47 4.58
N PRO A 170 7.53 9.70 5.10
CA PRO A 170 6.40 10.59 5.26
C PRO A 170 5.73 10.71 3.90
N SER A 171 4.46 10.31 3.79
CA SER A 171 3.75 10.54 2.53
C SER A 171 3.75 12.04 2.33
N PHE A 172 4.19 12.47 1.14
CA PHE A 172 4.07 13.86 0.75
C PHE A 172 2.61 14.26 0.91
N TYR A 173 2.41 15.53 1.28
CA TYR A 173 1.14 16.21 1.13
C TYR A 173 0.71 16.12 -0.34
N PHE A 174 0.02 15.04 -0.72
CA PHE A 174 -0.88 15.09 -1.85
C PHE A 174 -1.87 16.20 -1.47
N GLU A 175 -1.69 17.39 -2.04
CA GLU A 175 -2.56 18.50 -1.72
C GLU A 175 -4.00 18.11 -2.04
N THR A 176 -4.90 18.18 -1.04
CA THR A 176 -6.05 19.09 -1.00
C THR A 176 -6.92 18.89 0.25
N PHE A 177 -7.79 19.88 0.48
CA PHE A 177 -8.61 20.17 1.64
C PHE A 177 -9.98 19.46 1.59
N SER A 178 -10.53 19.12 2.76
CA SER A 178 -11.93 19.43 3.09
C SER A 178 -12.16 19.36 4.61
N TYR A 179 -13.09 20.21 5.05
CA TYR A 179 -13.49 20.57 6.39
C TYR A 179 -14.52 19.56 6.91
N ASP A 180 -14.21 18.79 7.95
CA ASP A 180 -15.17 18.49 9.01
C ASP A 180 -14.50 17.86 10.23
N ASP A 181 -14.94 18.33 11.39
CA ASP A 181 -14.32 18.11 12.69
C ASP A 181 -14.39 16.64 13.15
N LEU A 182 -13.30 16.20 13.79
CA LEU A 182 -13.06 14.96 14.54
C LEU A 182 -12.45 13.76 13.82
N ILE A 183 -12.21 13.81 12.51
CA ILE A 183 -11.38 12.83 11.78
C ILE A 183 -10.62 13.57 10.67
N ASN A 184 -9.52 14.24 11.02
CA ASN A 184 -8.66 14.93 10.04
C ASN A 184 -7.81 13.94 9.22
N TYR A 185 -8.43 12.98 8.54
CA TYR A 185 -7.80 12.29 7.43
C TYR A 185 -8.04 13.11 6.18
N ARG A 186 -6.98 13.77 5.69
CA ARG A 186 -6.93 14.34 4.34
C ARG A 186 -7.18 13.18 3.39
N ILE A 187 -8.35 13.13 2.76
CA ILE A 187 -8.71 12.06 1.84
C ILE A 187 -7.77 12.15 0.64
N LEU A 188 -6.82 11.21 0.60
CA LEU A 188 -6.11 10.84 -0.60
C LEU A 188 -7.15 10.42 -1.62
N GLY A 189 -7.00 10.82 -2.88
CA GLY A 189 -7.69 10.11 -3.96
C GLY A 189 -7.48 8.59 -3.80
N GLU A 190 -8.43 7.79 -4.28
CA GLU A 190 -8.40 6.34 -4.15
C GLU A 190 -7.01 5.75 -4.45
N MET A 191 -6.42 5.04 -3.48
CA MET A 191 -5.09 4.45 -3.60
C MET A 191 -5.20 2.94 -3.83
N TYR A 192 -4.57 2.45 -4.89
CA TYR A 192 -4.56 1.05 -5.29
C TYR A 192 -3.16 0.45 -5.07
N PRO A 193 -3.06 -0.77 -4.49
CA PRO A 193 -1.85 -1.57 -4.59
C PRO A 193 -1.46 -1.76 -6.05
N MET A 194 -0.16 -1.63 -6.33
CA MET A 194 0.39 -1.67 -7.67
C MET A 194 1.69 -2.46 -7.70
N SER A 195 1.88 -3.22 -8.76
CA SER A 195 3.20 -3.74 -9.13
C SER A 195 3.48 -3.47 -10.61
N GLY A 196 4.75 -3.33 -10.96
CA GLY A 196 5.18 -3.18 -12.34
C GLY A 196 6.45 -3.96 -12.64
N MET A 197 6.64 -4.26 -13.91
CA MET A 197 7.74 -5.04 -14.48
C MET A 197 8.22 -4.40 -15.78
N ALA A 198 9.45 -4.67 -16.17
CA ALA A 198 10.03 -4.12 -17.39
C ALA A 198 10.91 -5.08 -18.18
N THR A 199 11.29 -6.26 -17.64
CA THR A 199 12.17 -7.19 -18.37
C THR A 199 11.63 -8.61 -18.43
N LYS A 200 12.07 -9.34 -19.46
CA LYS A 200 11.51 -10.66 -19.78
C LYS A 200 11.71 -11.66 -18.66
N GLY A 201 10.67 -12.46 -18.41
CA GLY A 201 10.69 -13.54 -17.43
C GLY A 201 10.50 -13.09 -15.98
N GLU A 202 10.28 -11.80 -15.74
CA GLU A 202 9.88 -11.30 -14.41
C GLU A 202 8.53 -11.90 -14.03
N CYS A 203 8.48 -12.47 -12.82
CA CYS A 203 7.28 -13.12 -12.30
C CYS A 203 7.21 -12.94 -10.78
N ILE A 204 6.04 -12.56 -10.28
CA ILE A 204 5.76 -12.39 -8.85
C ILE A 204 4.48 -13.12 -8.46
N VAL A 205 4.29 -13.32 -7.16
CA VAL A 205 2.99 -13.64 -6.57
C VAL A 205 2.69 -12.66 -5.44
N ALA A 206 1.46 -12.15 -5.41
CA ALA A 206 1.00 -11.27 -4.34
C ALA A 206 0.38 -12.05 -3.19
N ASN A 207 0.53 -11.51 -1.99
CA ASN A 207 -0.24 -11.86 -0.80
C ASN A 207 -0.97 -10.59 -0.33
N PHE A 208 -2.28 -10.54 -0.56
CA PHE A 208 -3.17 -9.47 -0.07
C PHE A 208 -3.72 -9.76 1.34
N GLY A 209 -3.17 -10.76 2.04
CA GLY A 209 -3.51 -11.15 3.40
C GLY A 209 -4.19 -12.51 3.55
N THR A 210 -4.47 -13.21 2.45
CA THR A 210 -5.07 -14.55 2.49
C THR A 210 -4.12 -15.60 3.06
N LYS A 211 -2.81 -15.30 3.10
CA LYS A 211 -1.77 -16.09 3.76
C LYS A 211 -1.06 -15.25 4.82
N PRO A 212 -0.42 -15.88 5.82
CA PRO A 212 0.46 -15.17 6.75
C PRO A 212 1.51 -14.36 6.00
N PHE A 213 1.75 -13.13 6.46
CA PHE A 213 2.82 -12.29 5.95
C PHE A 213 4.18 -12.71 6.52
N MET A 214 5.25 -12.41 5.79
CA MET A 214 6.61 -12.59 6.30
C MET A 214 6.98 -11.51 7.32
N PHE A 215 6.49 -10.28 7.12
CA PHE A 215 6.56 -9.24 8.14
C PHE A 215 5.52 -9.46 9.25
N ASP A 216 5.90 -9.22 10.51
CA ASP A 216 5.00 -9.25 11.66
C ASP A 216 4.10 -7.99 11.68
N ILE A 217 3.21 -7.91 10.70
CA ILE A 217 2.26 -6.82 10.53
C ILE A 217 1.24 -6.79 11.68
N ASP A 218 0.92 -7.94 12.29
CA ASP A 218 0.03 -8.02 13.44
C ASP A 218 0.62 -7.27 14.64
N ASN A 219 1.90 -7.46 14.95
CA ASN A 219 2.55 -6.71 16.02
C ASN A 219 2.72 -5.23 15.66
N TYR A 220 3.09 -4.92 14.41
CA TYR A 220 3.18 -3.54 13.94
C TYR A 220 1.84 -2.80 14.09
N ALA A 221 0.73 -3.43 13.66
CA ALA A 221 -0.61 -2.88 13.77
C ALA A 221 -1.02 -2.64 15.23
N LYS A 222 -0.71 -3.57 16.14
CA LYS A 222 -0.97 -3.40 17.58
C LYS A 222 -0.33 -2.13 18.13
N VAL A 223 0.93 -1.88 17.79
CA VAL A 223 1.67 -0.68 18.23
C VAL A 223 1.03 0.58 17.63
N ILE A 224 0.83 0.61 16.31
CA ILE A 224 0.25 1.76 15.61
C ILE A 224 -1.15 2.12 16.13
N PHE A 225 -2.00 1.13 16.38
CA PHE A 225 -3.34 1.38 16.90
C PHE A 225 -3.32 1.84 18.36
N ALA A 226 -2.43 1.31 19.20
CA ALA A 226 -2.25 1.78 20.57
C ALA A 226 -1.78 3.24 20.61
N ASP A 227 -0.81 3.60 19.77
CA ASP A 227 -0.31 4.98 19.65
C ASP A 227 -1.42 5.94 19.20
N ALA A 228 -2.23 5.54 18.23
CA ALA A 228 -3.36 6.34 17.75
C ALA A 228 -4.45 6.52 18.82
N GLU A 229 -4.77 5.48 19.60
CA GLU A 229 -5.69 5.58 20.73
C GLU A 229 -5.15 6.53 21.81
N LEU A 230 -3.86 6.42 22.15
CA LEU A 230 -3.22 7.32 23.12
C LEU A 230 -3.26 8.78 22.67
N LYS A 231 -2.92 9.05 21.39
CA LYS A 231 -2.96 10.39 20.81
C LYS A 231 -4.37 11.00 20.90
N ARG A 232 -5.39 10.22 20.55
CA ARG A 232 -6.79 10.64 20.65
C ARG A 232 -7.19 10.98 22.08
N GLU A 233 -6.76 10.21 23.08
CA GLU A 233 -7.07 10.48 24.48
C GLU A 233 -6.33 11.72 25.00
N LEU A 234 -5.11 11.97 24.55
CA LEU A 234 -4.38 13.20 24.85
C LEU A 234 -5.06 14.43 24.24
N GLU A 235 -5.45 14.37 22.97
CA GLU A 235 -6.16 15.47 22.27
C GLU A 235 -7.47 15.84 22.98
N LYS A 236 -8.28 14.84 23.38
CA LYS A 236 -9.51 15.07 24.16
C LYS A 236 -9.24 15.76 25.49
N LYS A 237 -8.18 15.35 26.21
CA LYS A 237 -7.78 15.98 27.48
C LYS A 237 -7.36 17.43 27.27
N THR A 238 -6.56 17.69 26.23
CA THR A 238 -6.12 19.04 25.87
C THR A 238 -7.31 19.92 25.51
N PHE A 239 -8.26 19.44 24.70
CA PHE A 239 -9.45 20.19 24.31
C PHE A 239 -10.32 20.55 25.54
N LYS A 240 -10.58 19.56 26.41
CA LYS A 240 -11.32 19.79 27.65
C LYS A 240 -10.64 20.81 28.57
N MET A 241 -9.31 20.82 28.63
CA MET A 241 -8.55 21.80 29.41
C MET A 241 -8.68 23.22 28.82
N LEU A 242 -8.66 23.35 27.49
CA LEU A 242 -8.86 24.63 26.80
C LEU A 242 -10.29 25.17 26.99
N GLU A 243 -11.31 24.30 26.98
CA GLU A 243 -12.69 24.69 27.28
C GLU A 243 -12.82 25.27 28.70
N ILE A 244 -12.21 24.63 29.70
CA ILE A 244 -12.23 25.12 31.09
C ILE A 244 -11.60 26.51 31.19
N ILE A 245 -10.43 26.72 30.58
CA ILE A 245 -9.74 28.02 30.58
C ILE A 245 -10.61 29.10 29.95
N ASN A 246 -11.33 28.80 28.87
CA ASN A 246 -12.18 29.77 28.17
C ASN A 246 -13.49 30.09 28.92
N THR A 247 -13.90 29.28 29.90
CA THR A 247 -15.09 29.55 30.75
C THR A 247 -14.79 30.32 32.02
N GLU A 248 -13.51 30.51 32.37
CA GLU A 248 -13.06 31.26 33.56
C GLU A 248 -12.68 32.73 33.25
N VAL A 249 -12.97 33.22 32.03
CA VAL A 249 -12.74 34.60 31.56
C VAL A 249 -14.06 35.35 31.38
#